data_AF-A0A962EDI5-F1
#
_entry.id   AF-A0A962EDI5-F1
#
_cell.length_a   1.000
_cell.length_b   1.000
_cell.length_c   1.000
_cell.angle_alpha   90.00
_cell.angle_beta   90.00
_cell.angle_gamma   90.00
#
_symmetry.space_group_name_H-M   'P 1'
#
loop_
_entity.id
_entity.type
_entity.pdbx_description
1 polymer ?
#
loop_
_entity_poly.entity_id
_entity_poly.type
_entity_poly.pdbx_seq_one_letter_code
_entity_poly.pdbx_strand_id
1 'polypeptide(L)'
;LLTLAEQIPWQQALVEHEDTWAAQMQAAARAGERWVYRARWSPAEGASVALVRLPQSDPLASARGTENRVVLNSEFQAPTPIVISGSGAGVRVTAAAVLADLQDCCQRLIGRRSDLQAPVLQTRSRRFA
;
A
#
# COMPACT_ATOMS: atom_id res chain seq x y z
N LEU A 1 21.31 9.56 -10.01
CA LEU A 1 21.05 8.14 -9.73
C LEU A 1 22.30 7.38 -10.14
N LEU A 2 22.75 6.42 -9.33
CA LEU A 2 23.92 5.62 -9.69
C LEU A 2 23.58 4.79 -10.93
N THR A 3 24.47 4.84 -11.91
CA THR A 3 24.34 4.10 -13.17
C THR A 3 25.21 2.86 -13.07
N LEU A 4 24.61 1.68 -13.23
CA LEU A 4 25.38 0.45 -13.43
C LEU A 4 25.95 0.52 -14.85
N ALA A 5 27.27 0.69 -14.94
CA ALA A 5 27.94 0.87 -16.23
C ALA A 5 28.02 -0.43 -17.05
N GLU A 6 27.89 -1.59 -16.41
CA GLU A 6 27.99 -2.91 -17.05
C GLU A 6 27.11 -3.97 -16.34
N GLN A 7 26.88 -5.12 -17.00
CA GLN A 7 26.19 -6.29 -16.43
C GLN A 7 27.10 -7.03 -15.44
N ILE A 8 27.50 -6.37 -14.36
CA ILE A 8 28.21 -7.01 -13.25
C ILE A 8 27.21 -7.75 -12.34
N PRO A 9 27.62 -8.85 -11.67
CA PRO A 9 26.83 -9.47 -10.61
C PRO A 9 26.38 -8.44 -9.56
N TRP A 10 25.12 -8.48 -9.17
CA TRP A 10 24.53 -7.46 -8.28
C TRP A 10 25.24 -7.35 -6.92
N GLN A 11 25.88 -8.43 -6.45
CA GLN A 11 26.66 -8.42 -5.21
C GLN A 11 27.89 -7.51 -5.33
N GLN A 12 28.57 -7.54 -6.48
CA GLN A 12 29.73 -6.69 -6.75
C GLN A 12 29.30 -5.23 -6.91
N ALA A 13 28.22 -4.99 -7.65
CA ALA A 13 27.61 -3.67 -7.77
C ALA A 13 27.24 -3.05 -6.42
N LEU A 14 26.77 -3.87 -5.46
CA LEU A 14 26.43 -3.42 -4.13
C LEU A 14 27.66 -2.89 -3.39
N VAL A 15 28.77 -3.63 -3.44
CA VAL A 15 30.05 -3.24 -2.82
C VAL A 15 30.60 -1.97 -3.45
N GLU A 16 30.58 -1.85 -4.78
CA GLU A 16 31.09 -0.67 -5.50
C GLU A 16 30.35 0.63 -5.12
N HIS A 17 29.09 0.53 -4.72
CA HIS A 17 28.23 1.67 -4.43
C HIS A 17 27.97 1.91 -2.94
N GLU A 18 28.45 1.03 -2.06
CA GLU A 18 28.18 1.06 -0.63
C GLU A 18 28.65 2.37 0.01
N ASP A 19 29.92 2.74 -0.19
CA ASP A 19 30.50 3.97 0.37
C ASP A 19 29.78 5.23 -0.11
N THR A 20 29.39 5.23 -1.39
CA THR A 20 28.66 6.35 -2.00
C THR A 20 27.28 6.50 -1.36
N TRP A 21 26.55 5.41 -1.15
CA TRP A 21 25.26 5.45 -0.46
C TRP A 21 25.39 5.79 1.02
N ALA A 22 26.41 5.26 1.71
CA ALA A 22 26.69 5.59 3.10
C ALA A 22 26.92 7.10 3.27
N ALA A 23 27.72 7.71 2.40
CA ALA A 23 27.95 9.15 2.38
C ALA A 23 26.66 9.94 2.10
N GLN A 24 25.84 9.51 1.14
CA GLN A 24 24.57 10.16 0.82
C GLN A 24 23.54 10.07 1.97
N MET A 25 23.49 8.94 2.68
CA MET A 25 22.63 8.77 3.85
C MET A 25 23.07 9.66 5.01
N GLN A 26 24.38 9.74 5.27
CA GLN A 26 24.93 10.63 6.29
C GLN A 26 24.68 12.10 5.96
N ALA A 27 24.84 12.50 4.70
CA ALA A 27 24.57 13.86 4.25
C ALA A 27 23.09 14.23 4.44
N ALA A 28 22.17 13.33 4.09
CA ALA A 28 20.74 13.53 4.33
C ALA A 28 20.43 13.65 5.83
N ALA A 29 21.00 12.78 6.66
CA ALA A 29 20.81 12.81 8.10
C ALA A 29 21.29 14.13 8.73
N ARG A 30 22.46 14.64 8.32
CA ARG A 30 22.99 15.95 8.75
C ARG A 30 22.09 17.11 8.32
N ALA A 31 21.40 16.98 7.20
CA ALA A 31 20.42 17.95 6.72
C ALA A 31 19.04 17.83 7.38
N GLY A 32 18.84 16.93 8.35
CA GLY A 32 17.54 16.70 8.97
C GLY A 32 16.56 15.94 8.07
N GLU A 33 17.07 15.19 7.10
CA GLU A 33 16.30 14.46 6.10
C GLU A 33 16.63 12.96 6.11
N ARG A 34 15.84 12.18 5.38
CA ARG A 34 16.02 10.74 5.17
C ARG A 34 15.66 10.36 3.74
N TRP A 35 16.39 9.38 3.19
CA TRP A 35 16.02 8.73 1.94
C TRP A 35 14.85 7.77 2.15
N VAL A 36 13.81 7.90 1.31
CA VAL A 36 12.58 7.11 1.36
C VAL A 36 12.25 6.64 -0.05
N TYR A 37 11.95 5.35 -0.20
CA TYR A 37 11.38 4.81 -1.45
C TYR A 37 9.87 5.07 -1.45
N ARG A 38 9.45 6.08 -2.21
CA ARG A 38 8.09 6.62 -2.16
C ARG A 38 7.34 6.32 -3.45
N ALA A 39 6.15 5.74 -3.30
CA ALA A 39 5.11 5.79 -4.31
C ALA A 39 4.22 7.03 -4.07
N ARG A 40 3.88 7.75 -5.14
CA ARG A 40 2.98 8.91 -5.12
C ARG A 40 1.99 8.78 -6.27
N TRP A 41 0.77 9.23 -6.04
CA TRP A 41 -0.22 9.41 -7.09
C TRP A 41 -0.94 10.75 -6.90
N SER A 42 -1.22 11.44 -8.01
CA SER A 42 -2.18 12.53 -8.05
C SER A 42 -2.94 12.52 -9.39
N PRO A 43 -4.15 13.11 -9.47
CA PRO A 43 -4.85 13.24 -10.75
C PRO A 43 -4.06 14.01 -11.81
N ALA A 44 -3.24 14.99 -11.40
CA ALA A 44 -2.49 15.85 -12.31
C ALA A 44 -1.17 15.23 -12.79
N GLU A 45 -0.47 14.48 -11.93
CA GLU A 45 0.88 13.95 -12.20
C GLU A 45 0.88 12.44 -12.48
N GLY A 46 -0.24 11.75 -12.26
CA GLY A 46 -0.33 10.29 -12.37
C GLY A 46 0.43 9.58 -11.25
N ALA A 47 0.74 8.29 -11.49
CA ALA A 47 1.49 7.45 -10.54
C ALA A 47 3.01 7.54 -10.79
N SER A 48 3.79 7.65 -9.73
CA SER A 48 5.26 7.58 -9.78
C SER A 48 5.82 6.85 -8.58
N VAL A 49 6.99 6.23 -8.76
CA VAL A 49 7.78 5.62 -7.68
C VAL A 49 9.21 6.12 -7.82
N ALA A 50 9.76 6.65 -6.74
CA ALA A 50 11.12 7.15 -6.74
C ALA A 50 11.75 7.07 -5.35
N LEU A 51 13.08 6.97 -5.33
CA LEU A 51 13.86 7.23 -4.12
C LEU A 51 13.99 8.75 -3.95
N VAL A 52 13.52 9.28 -2.82
CA VAL A 52 13.45 10.72 -2.55
C VAL A 52 14.02 11.05 -1.17
N ARG A 53 14.52 12.28 -0.99
CA ARG A 53 14.84 12.83 0.32
C ARG A 53 13.61 13.51 0.89
N LEU A 54 13.24 13.20 2.13
CA LEU A 54 12.16 13.83 2.86
C LEU A 54 12.67 14.36 4.21
N PRO A 55 12.11 15.48 4.72
CA PRO A 55 12.36 15.90 6.09
C PRO A 55 12.03 14.77 7.07
N GLN A 56 12.77 14.66 8.17
CA GLN A 56 12.49 13.65 9.20
C GLN A 56 11.10 13.81 9.84
N SER A 57 10.52 15.00 9.78
CA SER A 57 9.15 15.29 10.22
C SER A 57 8.07 14.82 9.25
N ASP A 58 8.43 14.40 8.04
CA ASP A 58 7.47 13.87 7.07
C ASP A 58 6.91 12.52 7.59
N PRO A 59 5.58 12.31 7.57
CA PRO A 59 4.98 11.06 8.03
C PRO A 59 5.58 9.81 7.37
N LEU A 60 5.97 9.86 6.09
CA LEU A 60 6.59 8.74 5.39
C LEU A 60 8.02 8.46 5.88
N ALA A 61 8.77 9.48 6.30
CA ALA A 61 10.14 9.33 6.78
C ALA A 61 10.20 8.65 8.17
N SER A 62 9.10 8.64 8.91
CA SER A 62 8.99 8.05 10.24
C SER A 62 8.75 6.53 10.25
N ALA A 63 8.66 5.88 9.08
CA ALA A 63 8.52 4.42 8.98
C ALA A 63 9.70 3.68 9.62
N ARG A 64 9.43 2.55 10.30
CA ARG A 64 10.45 1.71 10.95
C ARG A 64 10.30 0.23 10.59
N GLY A 65 11.43 -0.44 10.37
CA GLY A 65 11.45 -1.88 10.09
C GLY A 65 10.64 -2.24 8.84
N THR A 66 9.64 -3.10 9.01
CA THR A 66 8.74 -3.55 7.92
C THR A 66 7.44 -2.74 7.83
N GLU A 67 7.38 -1.59 8.48
CA GLU A 67 6.22 -0.70 8.44
C GLU A 67 6.07 -0.06 7.06
N ASN A 68 4.86 -0.15 6.49
CA ASN A 68 4.44 0.69 5.37
C ASN A 68 3.60 1.85 5.91
N ARG A 69 3.74 3.02 5.28
CA ARG A 69 2.94 4.20 5.59
C ARG A 69 2.29 4.73 4.32
N VAL A 70 1.01 5.07 4.42
CA VAL A 70 0.23 5.69 3.36
C VAL A 70 -0.30 7.02 3.88
N VAL A 71 0.02 8.09 3.16
CA VAL A 71 -0.44 9.45 3.46
C VAL A 71 -1.50 9.81 2.43
N LEU A 72 -2.72 10.09 2.91
CA LEU A 72 -3.85 10.50 2.09
C LEU A 72 -4.15 11.97 2.34
N ASN A 73 -3.97 12.78 1.31
CA ASN A 73 -4.39 14.18 1.32
C ASN A 73 -5.83 14.27 0.81
N SER A 74 -6.70 14.91 1.58
CA SER A 74 -8.10 15.09 1.25
C SER A 74 -8.57 16.47 1.68
N GLU A 75 -9.42 17.10 0.88
CA GLU A 75 -10.04 18.39 1.20
C GLU A 75 -10.86 18.31 2.50
N PHE A 76 -11.45 17.16 2.81
CA PHE A 76 -12.23 16.94 4.04
C PHE A 76 -11.39 16.94 5.32
N GLN A 77 -10.08 16.73 5.21
CA GLN A 77 -9.16 16.64 6.35
C GLN A 77 -8.08 17.73 6.30
N ALA A 78 -8.15 18.66 5.34
CA ALA A 78 -7.18 19.74 5.24
C ALA A 78 -7.21 20.61 6.51
N PRO A 79 -6.04 20.98 7.08
CA PRO A 79 -4.68 20.82 6.53
C PRO A 79 -3.97 19.52 6.93
N THR A 80 -4.59 18.63 7.72
CA THR A 80 -3.92 17.46 8.32
C THR A 80 -4.21 16.19 7.52
N PRO A 81 -3.20 15.56 6.89
CA PRO A 81 -3.44 14.34 6.11
C PRO A 81 -3.84 13.15 6.99
N ILE A 82 -4.56 12.19 6.42
CA ILE A 82 -4.79 10.89 7.05
C ILE A 82 -3.51 10.06 6.86
N VAL A 83 -2.97 9.51 7.95
CA VAL A 83 -1.81 8.64 7.91
C VAL A 83 -2.22 7.24 8.35
N ILE A 84 -2.12 6.28 7.43
CA ILE A 84 -2.33 4.85 7.71
C ILE A 84 -0.95 4.22 7.86
N SER A 85 -0.74 3.52 8.97
CA SER A 85 0.55 2.92 9.31
C SER A 85 0.38 1.52 9.89
N GLY A 86 1.33 0.63 9.58
CA GLY A 86 1.33 -0.74 10.07
C GLY A 86 2.34 -1.60 9.34
N SER A 87 2.55 -2.83 9.81
CA SER A 87 3.42 -3.80 9.14
C SER A 87 2.91 -4.09 7.73
N GLY A 88 3.67 -3.69 6.72
CA GLY A 88 3.33 -3.90 5.31
C GLY A 88 3.72 -5.27 4.77
N ALA A 89 4.53 -6.00 5.53
CA ALA A 89 4.96 -7.35 5.20
C ALA A 89 5.03 -8.22 6.47
N GLY A 90 4.63 -9.48 6.31
CA GLY A 90 4.74 -10.51 7.33
C GLY A 90 3.67 -11.57 7.17
N VAL A 91 4.03 -12.84 7.33
CA VAL A 91 3.15 -13.99 7.04
C VAL A 91 1.79 -13.85 7.73
N ARG A 92 1.78 -13.53 9.03
CA ARG A 92 0.54 -13.42 9.82
C ARG A 92 -0.32 -12.21 9.43
N VAL A 93 0.30 -11.05 9.21
CA VAL A 93 -0.44 -9.81 8.90
C VAL A 93 -1.03 -9.86 7.49
N THR A 94 -0.29 -10.42 6.53
CA THR A 94 -0.78 -10.60 5.16
C THR A 94 -1.89 -11.66 5.10
N ALA A 95 -1.74 -12.80 5.80
CA ALA A 95 -2.79 -13.82 5.85
C ALA A 95 -4.09 -13.32 6.48
N ALA A 96 -4.00 -12.49 7.54
CA ALA A 96 -5.17 -11.88 8.17
C ALA A 96 -5.91 -10.94 7.20
N ALA A 97 -5.20 -10.15 6.40
CA ALA A 97 -5.81 -9.28 5.40
C ALA A 97 -6.57 -10.08 4.33
N VAL A 98 -5.94 -11.14 3.78
CA VAL A 98 -6.60 -12.03 2.81
C VAL A 98 -7.85 -12.69 3.40
N LEU A 99 -7.80 -13.13 4.67
CA LEU A 99 -8.96 -13.73 5.33
C LEU A 99 -10.12 -12.72 5.49
N ALA A 100 -9.82 -11.47 5.82
CA ALA A 100 -10.83 -10.41 5.89
C ALA A 100 -11.49 -10.19 4.52
N ASP A 101 -10.72 -10.14 3.44
CA ASP A 101 -11.26 -10.03 2.08
C ASP A 101 -12.16 -11.22 1.69
N LEU A 102 -11.80 -12.44 2.11
CA LEU A 102 -12.62 -13.63 1.90
C LEU A 102 -13.94 -13.53 2.68
N GLN A 103 -13.90 -13.08 3.93
CA GLN A 103 -15.10 -12.86 4.74
C GLN A 103 -16.04 -11.86 4.08
N ASP A 104 -15.51 -10.72 3.62
CA ASP A 104 -16.26 -9.69 2.91
C ASP A 104 -16.89 -10.23 1.62
N CYS A 105 -16.12 -10.99 0.84
CA CYS A 105 -16.62 -11.65 -0.37
C CYS A 105 -17.79 -12.59 -0.07
N CYS A 106 -17.65 -13.45 0.95
CA CYS A 106 -18.69 -14.38 1.35
C CYS A 106 -19.97 -13.65 1.79
N GLN A 107 -19.87 -12.59 2.60
CA GLN A 107 -21.02 -11.81 3.04
C GLN A 107 -21.77 -11.18 1.86
N ARG A 108 -21.05 -10.61 0.89
CA ARG A 108 -21.65 -10.02 -0.32
C ARG A 108 -22.36 -11.07 -1.18
N LEU A 109 -21.81 -12.28 -1.29
CA LEU A 109 -22.44 -13.36 -2.05
C LEU A 109 -23.68 -13.93 -1.35
N ILE A 110 -23.66 -14.02 -0.02
CA ILE A 110 -24.83 -14.46 0.76
C ILE A 110 -25.95 -13.42 0.67
N GLY A 111 -25.66 -12.14 0.83
CA GLY A 111 -26.64 -11.05 0.68
C GLY A 111 -27.28 -11.02 -0.70
N ARG A 112 -26.49 -11.23 -1.76
CA ARG A 112 -27.02 -11.37 -3.12
C ARG A 112 -27.88 -12.63 -3.33
N ARG A 113 -27.60 -13.72 -2.61
CA ARG A 113 -28.40 -14.96 -2.68
C ARG A 113 -29.75 -14.81 -1.98
N SER A 114 -29.83 -14.05 -0.88
CA SER A 114 -31.13 -13.71 -0.28
C SER A 114 -31.99 -12.86 -1.22
N ASP A 115 -31.38 -11.99 -2.03
CA ASP A 115 -32.10 -11.18 -3.03
C ASP A 115 -32.56 -12.00 -4.25
N LEU A 116 -31.95 -13.17 -4.48
CA LEU A 116 -32.24 -14.07 -5.60
C LEU A 116 -33.12 -15.28 -5.22
N GLN A 117 -33.68 -15.34 -4.00
CA GLN A 117 -34.68 -16.36 -3.68
C GLN A 117 -35.92 -16.17 -4.57
N ALA A 118 -36.16 -17.19 -5.40
CA ALA A 118 -37.09 -17.26 -6.53
C ALA A 118 -38.54 -16.86 -6.19
N PRO A 119 -39.33 -16.39 -7.19
CA PRO A 119 -40.75 -16.10 -6.99
C PRO A 119 -41.44 -17.34 -6.44
N VAL A 120 -42.17 -17.17 -5.33
CA VAL A 120 -43.07 -18.18 -4.79
C VAL A 120 -44.04 -18.56 -5.90
N LEU A 121 -43.85 -19.74 -6.51
CA LEU A 121 -44.85 -20.32 -7.41
C LEU A 121 -46.07 -20.62 -6.55
N GLN A 122 -47.04 -19.71 -6.56
CA GLN A 122 -48.38 -19.98 -6.05
C GLN A 122 -48.99 -21.07 -6.94
N THR A 123 -48.88 -22.31 -6.50
CA THR A 123 -49.67 -23.42 -7.05
C THR A 123 -51.14 -23.14 -6.73
N ARG A 124 -51.82 -22.46 -7.66
CA ARG A 124 -53.29 -22.40 -7.66
C ARG A 124 -53.79 -23.82 -7.92
N SER A 125 -54.13 -24.54 -6.85
CA SER A 125 -54.93 -25.75 -6.96
C SER A 125 -56.32 -25.37 -7.45
N ARG A 126 -56.56 -25.44 -8.76
CA ARG A 126 -57.91 -25.45 -9.31
C ARG A 126 -58.52 -26.80 -8.96
N ARG A 127 -59.31 -26.85 -7.88
CA ARG A 127 -60.27 -27.94 -7.70
C ARG A 127 -61.34 -27.76 -8.77
N PHE A 128 -61.37 -28.68 -9.73
CA PHE A 128 -62.53 -28.87 -10.59
C PHE A 128 -63.45 -29.86 -9.89
N ALA A 129 -64.63 -29.39 -9.52
CA ALA A 129 -65.82 -30.18 -9.25
C ALA A 129 -66.99 -29.41 -9.88
#